data_AF-A0AAD8YLR4-F1
#
_entry.id   AF-A0AAD8YLR4-F1
#
_cell.length_a   1.000
_cell.length_b   1.000
_cell.length_c   1.000
_cell.angle_alpha   90.00
_cell.angle_beta   90.00
_cell.angle_gamma   90.00
#
_symmetry.space_group_name_H-M   'P 1'
#
loop_
_entity.id
_entity.type
_entity.pdbx_description
1 polymer ?
#
loop_
_entity_poly.entity_id
_entity_poly.type
_entity_poly.pdbx_seq_one_letter_code
_entity_poly.pdbx_strand_id
1 'polypeptide(L)'
;MLASTNTVVDGVGDVEEAAAVDIAEENGDDTSNDDSKNNEPLKPLCKSSRTKGYILLLVSASLNFEAVWRLYRKQDYVLHTDLEEINWCIVLDNLSSFYDFVLLRRSESDNDIRYAMAAACITIIISSFAILCHFDCTSLRKTLWPKMFGPNKRVELCILIFLVIFWLVTIWFNTTIRGIAGEGNEQYNLYFTSWLCLWTTFWTLERWFVASGMSSFQKFISSWPNRCKLWLITL
;
A
#
# COMPACT_ATOMS: atom_id res chain seq x y z
N MET A 1 -37.44 15.54 25.56
CA MET A 1 -36.38 14.59 25.90
C MET A 1 -35.05 15.26 25.62
N LEU A 2 -34.45 15.86 26.64
CA LEU A 2 -33.14 16.53 26.57
C LEU A 2 -32.09 15.51 27.02
N ALA A 3 -31.21 15.10 26.12
CA ALA A 3 -30.08 14.23 26.44
C ALA A 3 -28.89 15.11 26.86
N SER A 4 -28.52 14.99 28.13
CA SER A 4 -27.33 15.61 28.73
C SER A 4 -26.09 14.81 28.33
N THR A 5 -25.19 15.41 27.56
CA THR A 5 -23.85 14.86 27.26
C THR A 5 -22.87 15.34 28.32
N ASN A 6 -22.46 14.44 29.20
CA ASN A 6 -21.33 14.63 30.11
C ASN A 6 -20.01 14.42 29.35
N THR A 7 -19.28 15.50 29.10
CA THR A 7 -17.88 15.46 28.68
C THR A 7 -17.00 15.47 29.92
N VAL A 8 -16.40 14.33 30.24
CA VAL A 8 -15.31 14.21 31.23
C VAL A 8 -14.01 14.62 30.53
N VAL A 9 -13.41 15.70 31.05
CA VAL A 9 -12.08 16.19 30.67
C VAL A 9 -11.17 15.90 31.87
N ASP A 10 -10.35 14.86 31.73
CA ASP A 10 -9.20 14.57 32.60
C ASP A 10 -8.04 14.24 31.64
N GLY A 11 -6.82 14.71 31.78
CA GLY A 11 -6.19 15.58 32.75
C GLY A 11 -4.79 15.89 32.21
N VAL A 12 -4.34 17.11 32.48
CA VAL A 12 -3.01 17.64 32.18
C VAL A 12 -1.97 16.83 32.97
N GLY A 13 -1.02 16.23 32.26
CA GLY A 13 0.17 15.65 32.85
C GLY A 13 1.37 16.49 32.44
N ASP A 14 1.77 17.39 33.32
CA ASP A 14 3.06 18.08 33.29
C ASP A 14 4.17 17.05 33.52
N VAL A 15 5.18 17.04 32.63
CA VAL A 15 6.47 16.39 32.91
C VAL A 15 7.59 17.36 32.50
N GLU A 16 8.01 18.12 33.50
CA GLU A 16 9.38 18.44 33.91
C GLU A 16 10.51 18.14 32.90
N GLU A 17 10.97 19.22 32.29
CA GLU A 17 12.35 19.67 32.22
C GLU A 17 13.41 18.89 33.05
N ALA A 18 14.35 18.24 32.38
CA ALA A 18 15.80 18.26 32.68
C ALA A 18 16.56 17.28 31.77
N ALA A 19 17.60 17.76 31.08
CA ALA A 19 18.97 17.24 31.18
C ALA A 19 19.82 17.74 30.00
N ALA A 20 20.84 18.52 30.35
CA ALA A 20 21.99 18.82 29.52
C ALA A 20 22.73 17.52 29.16
N VAL A 21 23.12 17.39 27.89
CA VAL A 21 23.97 16.31 27.40
C VAL A 21 25.42 16.81 27.44
N ASP A 22 26.13 16.45 28.50
CA ASP A 22 27.59 16.41 28.52
C ASP A 22 28.05 15.20 27.69
N ILE A 23 28.84 15.47 26.66
CA ILE A 23 29.49 14.46 25.82
C ILE A 23 30.80 14.09 26.53
N ALA A 24 30.76 13.00 27.30
CA ALA A 24 31.96 12.29 27.74
C ALA A 24 32.22 11.11 26.79
N GLU A 25 33.33 11.18 26.08
CA GLU A 25 33.94 10.02 25.41
C GLU A 25 34.37 9.01 26.47
N GLU A 26 33.79 7.81 26.45
CA GLU A 26 34.33 6.67 27.19
C GLU A 26 34.51 5.50 26.24
N ASN A 27 35.78 5.28 25.88
CA ASN A 27 36.28 4.04 25.31
C ASN A 27 36.19 2.94 26.38
N GLY A 28 35.37 1.93 26.14
CA GLY A 28 35.23 0.76 27.02
C GLY A 28 34.95 -0.49 26.20
N ASP A 29 36.03 -1.17 25.83
CA ASP A 29 36.07 -2.57 25.42
C ASP A 29 35.62 -3.43 26.59
N ASP A 30 34.46 -4.09 26.47
CA ASP A 30 34.12 -5.24 27.30
C ASP A 30 33.18 -6.18 26.53
N THR A 31 33.82 -7.10 25.81
CA THR A 31 33.17 -8.18 25.07
C THR A 31 32.86 -9.34 26.01
N SER A 32 31.92 -9.16 26.95
CA SER A 32 31.43 -10.25 27.79
C SER A 32 30.18 -10.89 27.18
N ASN A 33 30.36 -12.12 26.70
CA ASN A 33 29.32 -13.08 26.33
C ASN A 33 28.27 -13.24 27.45
N ASP A 34 27.14 -12.55 27.31
CA ASP A 34 25.93 -12.83 28.08
C ASP A 34 24.86 -13.45 27.16
N ASP A 35 25.10 -14.71 26.80
CA ASP A 35 24.19 -15.57 26.01
C ASP A 35 23.00 -16.08 26.85
N SER A 36 22.74 -15.49 28.02
CA SER A 36 21.62 -15.88 28.90
C SER A 36 20.34 -15.04 28.70
N LYS A 37 20.22 -14.30 27.59
CA LYS A 37 19.01 -13.51 27.29
C LYS A 37 17.81 -14.41 26.99
N ASN A 38 17.05 -14.68 28.04
CA ASN A 38 15.61 -14.88 28.08
C ASN A 38 15.03 -15.62 26.87
N ASN A 39 14.86 -16.93 27.02
CA ASN A 39 13.97 -17.76 26.20
C ASN A 39 12.50 -17.36 26.43
N GLU A 40 12.14 -16.09 26.22
CA GLU A 40 10.74 -15.71 26.11
C GLU A 40 10.14 -16.50 24.94
N PRO A 41 9.04 -17.23 25.16
CA PRO A 41 8.45 -18.08 24.14
C PRO A 41 8.11 -17.24 22.92
N LEU A 42 8.76 -17.53 21.79
CA LEU A 42 8.55 -16.85 20.51
C LEU A 42 7.05 -16.73 20.23
N LYS A 43 6.53 -15.50 20.29
CA LYS A 43 5.13 -15.22 20.01
C LYS A 43 4.80 -15.71 18.59
N PRO A 44 3.73 -16.51 18.41
CA PRO A 44 3.43 -17.09 17.12
C PRO A 44 3.13 -16.00 16.06
N LEU A 45 3.76 -16.09 14.88
CA LEU A 45 3.61 -15.13 13.78
C LEU A 45 2.15 -14.92 13.35
N CYS A 46 1.31 -15.95 13.43
CA CYS A 46 -0.12 -15.86 13.07
C CYS A 46 -0.92 -14.90 13.95
N LYS A 47 -0.43 -14.54 15.15
CA LYS A 47 -1.05 -13.53 16.03
C LYS A 47 -0.49 -12.12 15.80
N SER A 48 0.32 -11.94 14.76
CA SER A 48 0.87 -10.64 14.38
C SER A 48 -0.24 -9.71 13.89
N SER A 49 -0.24 -8.46 14.36
CA SER A 49 -1.12 -7.41 13.83
C SER A 49 -0.87 -7.14 12.34
N ARG A 50 0.32 -7.49 11.84
CA ARG A 50 0.75 -7.31 10.44
C ARG A 50 -0.02 -8.21 9.46
N THR A 51 -0.43 -9.41 9.89
CA THR A 51 -1.19 -10.34 9.04
C THR A 51 -2.52 -9.74 8.60
N LYS A 52 -3.16 -8.93 9.45
CA LYS A 52 -4.38 -8.19 9.09
C LYS A 52 -4.13 -7.19 7.95
N GLY A 53 -2.95 -6.56 7.93
CA GLY A 53 -2.49 -5.70 6.85
C GLY A 53 -2.47 -6.42 5.50
N TYR A 54 -1.77 -7.55 5.44
CA TYR A 54 -1.68 -8.35 4.22
C TYR A 54 -3.03 -8.89 3.74
N ILE A 55 -3.91 -9.33 4.66
CA ILE A 55 -5.27 -9.78 4.29
C ILE A 55 -6.07 -8.62 3.69
N LEU A 56 -6.01 -7.43 4.29
CA LEU A 56 -6.72 -6.26 3.77
C LEU A 56 -6.16 -5.83 2.41
N LEU A 57 -4.84 -5.90 2.23
CA LEU A 57 -4.19 -5.63 0.94
C LEU A 57 -4.60 -6.65 -0.12
N LEU A 58 -4.67 -7.94 0.22
CA LEU A 58 -5.14 -8.99 -0.68
C LEU A 58 -6.58 -8.71 -1.15
N VAL A 59 -7.50 -8.44 -0.22
CA VAL A 59 -8.90 -8.12 -0.54
C VAL A 59 -9.00 -6.89 -1.43
N SER A 60 -8.24 -5.83 -1.10
CA SER A 60 -8.24 -4.59 -1.89
C SER A 60 -7.71 -4.83 -3.31
N ALA A 61 -6.64 -5.60 -3.45
CA ALA A 61 -6.08 -5.96 -4.75
C ALA A 61 -7.03 -6.85 -5.56
N SER A 62 -7.76 -7.78 -4.92
CA SER A 62 -8.81 -8.57 -5.59
C SER A 62 -9.97 -7.71 -6.08
N LEU A 63 -10.43 -6.73 -5.28
CA LEU A 63 -11.46 -5.78 -5.71
C LEU A 63 -10.98 -4.92 -6.88
N ASN A 64 -9.71 -4.48 -6.84
CA ASN A 64 -9.11 -3.74 -7.93
C ASN A 64 -9.01 -4.59 -9.20
N PHE A 65 -8.55 -5.85 -9.09
CA PHE A 65 -8.49 -6.78 -10.22
C PHE A 65 -9.86 -7.01 -10.84
N GLU A 66 -10.89 -7.27 -10.03
CA GLU A 66 -12.27 -7.45 -10.52
C GLU A 66 -12.80 -6.18 -11.20
N ALA A 67 -12.48 -5.00 -10.68
CA ALA A 67 -12.86 -3.73 -11.31
C ALA A 67 -12.21 -3.58 -12.70
N VAL A 68 -10.90 -3.84 -12.83
CA VAL A 68 -10.20 -3.80 -14.12
C VAL A 68 -10.72 -4.88 -15.07
N TRP A 69 -10.95 -6.10 -14.57
CA TRP A 69 -11.45 -7.22 -15.38
C TRP A 69 -12.83 -6.96 -15.98
N ARG A 70 -13.72 -6.27 -15.24
CA ARG A 70 -15.01 -5.83 -15.76
C ARG A 70 -14.87 -4.78 -16.86
N LEU A 71 -13.91 -3.88 -16.74
CA LEU A 71 -13.63 -2.87 -17.76
C LEU A 71 -13.09 -3.51 -19.03
N TYR A 72 -12.13 -4.41 -18.89
CA TYR A 72 -11.59 -5.19 -20.01
C TYR A 72 -12.69 -5.91 -20.79
N ARG A 73 -13.59 -6.63 -20.09
CA ARG A 73 -14.73 -7.30 -20.74
C ARG A 73 -15.68 -6.33 -21.44
N LYS A 74 -16.00 -5.19 -20.83
CA LYS A 74 -16.90 -4.19 -21.45
C LYS A 74 -16.31 -3.65 -22.75
N GLN A 75 -15.00 -3.39 -22.79
CA GLN A 75 -14.33 -2.90 -23.99
C GLN A 75 -14.34 -3.92 -25.12
N ASP A 76 -14.12 -5.21 -24.80
CA ASP A 76 -14.23 -6.28 -25.79
C ASP A 76 -15.64 -6.39 -26.38
N TYR A 77 -16.69 -6.19 -25.57
CA TYR A 77 -18.08 -6.18 -26.05
C TYR A 77 -18.41 -4.98 -26.94
N VAL A 78 -18.07 -3.76 -26.52
CA VAL A 78 -18.36 -2.53 -27.27
C VAL A 78 -17.70 -2.58 -28.65
N LEU A 79 -16.45 -3.03 -28.72
CA LEU A 79 -15.76 -3.21 -29.97
C LEU A 79 -16.50 -4.16 -30.93
N HIS A 80 -17.02 -5.28 -30.42
CA HIS A 80 -17.76 -6.23 -31.24
C HIS A 80 -19.08 -5.64 -31.77
N THR A 81 -19.82 -4.89 -30.94
CA THR A 81 -21.09 -4.27 -31.35
C THR A 81 -20.90 -3.11 -32.32
N ASP A 82 -19.91 -2.22 -32.06
CA ASP A 82 -19.65 -1.06 -32.92
C ASP A 82 -19.22 -1.49 -34.33
N LEU A 83 -18.49 -2.61 -34.46
CA LEU A 83 -18.11 -3.16 -35.76
C LEU A 83 -19.32 -3.60 -36.61
N GLU A 84 -20.45 -3.96 -35.99
CA GLU A 84 -21.65 -4.40 -36.70
C GLU A 84 -22.51 -3.22 -37.18
N GLU A 85 -22.46 -2.06 -36.52
CA GLU A 85 -23.29 -0.89 -36.83
C GLU A 85 -22.59 0.17 -37.71
N ILE A 86 -21.29 0.04 -37.96
CA ILE A 86 -20.54 0.99 -38.79
C ILE A 86 -21.03 0.98 -40.23
N ASN A 87 -21.46 2.16 -40.71
CA ASN A 87 -21.74 2.40 -42.11
C ASN A 87 -20.43 2.45 -42.91
N TRP A 88 -20.04 1.31 -43.46
CA TRP A 88 -18.81 1.11 -44.23
C TRP A 88 -18.57 2.12 -45.36
N CYS A 89 -19.64 2.72 -45.90
CA CYS A 89 -19.52 3.73 -46.95
C CYS A 89 -18.84 5.02 -46.47
N ILE A 90 -19.03 5.43 -45.21
CA ILE A 90 -18.40 6.63 -44.64
C ILE A 90 -16.94 6.35 -44.26
N VAL A 91 -16.65 5.12 -43.84
CA VAL A 91 -15.29 4.68 -43.48
C VAL A 91 -14.38 4.60 -44.70
N LEU A 92 -14.92 4.25 -45.87
CA LEU A 92 -14.13 4.18 -47.11
C LEU A 92 -13.60 5.54 -47.57
N ASP A 93 -14.36 6.62 -47.38
CA ASP A 93 -13.95 7.98 -47.78
C ASP A 93 -12.81 8.54 -46.91
N ASN A 94 -12.58 7.99 -45.72
CA ASN A 94 -11.56 8.47 -44.80
C ASN A 94 -10.82 7.33 -44.08
N LEU A 95 -10.56 6.26 -44.82
CA LEU A 95 -10.04 4.98 -44.31
C LEU A 95 -8.75 5.16 -43.49
N SER A 96 -7.84 6.04 -43.91
CA SER A 96 -6.57 6.23 -43.19
C SER A 96 -6.76 6.92 -41.85
N SER A 97 -7.60 7.96 -41.77
CA SER A 97 -7.85 8.67 -40.50
C SER A 97 -8.60 7.81 -39.50
N PHE A 98 -9.52 6.97 -39.99
CA PHE A 98 -10.26 6.02 -39.17
C PHE A 98 -9.33 4.93 -38.62
N TYR A 99 -8.47 4.36 -39.47
CA TYR A 99 -7.48 3.37 -39.04
C TYR A 99 -6.52 3.94 -38.01
N ASP A 100 -5.96 5.12 -38.25
CA ASP A 100 -5.03 5.74 -37.31
C ASP A 100 -5.70 6.05 -35.98
N PHE A 101 -6.92 6.61 -35.99
CA PHE A 101 -7.65 6.91 -34.76
C PHE A 101 -8.02 5.65 -33.97
N VAL A 102 -8.55 4.62 -34.64
CA VAL A 102 -8.99 3.39 -33.98
C VAL A 102 -7.79 2.56 -33.50
N LEU A 103 -6.72 2.42 -34.30
CA LEU A 103 -5.52 1.67 -33.88
C LEU A 103 -4.75 2.36 -32.78
N LEU A 104 -4.51 3.68 -32.87
CA LEU A 104 -3.78 4.39 -31.80
C LEU A 104 -4.57 4.35 -30.49
N ARG A 105 -5.87 4.70 -30.54
CA ARG A 105 -6.68 4.78 -29.31
C ARG A 105 -6.86 3.40 -28.66
N ARG A 106 -7.02 2.36 -29.47
CA ARG A 106 -7.09 0.98 -28.97
C ARG A 106 -5.78 0.52 -28.35
N SER A 107 -4.65 0.81 -29.00
CA SER A 107 -3.33 0.41 -28.51
C SER A 107 -3.00 1.05 -27.16
N GLU A 108 -3.32 2.33 -26.97
CA GLU A 108 -3.03 3.05 -25.72
C GLU A 108 -3.90 2.52 -24.55
N SER A 109 -5.21 2.39 -24.77
CA SER A 109 -6.15 1.89 -23.75
C SER A 109 -5.87 0.43 -23.34
N ASP A 110 -5.47 -0.43 -24.28
CA ASP A 110 -5.19 -1.84 -23.99
C ASP A 110 -3.96 -1.99 -23.07
N ASN A 111 -2.95 -1.14 -23.24
CA ASN A 111 -1.73 -1.17 -22.41
C ASN A 111 -2.01 -0.75 -20.97
N ASP A 112 -2.83 0.29 -20.77
CA ASP A 112 -3.18 0.78 -19.44
C ASP A 112 -4.01 -0.24 -18.65
N ILE A 113 -4.97 -0.91 -19.30
CA ILE A 113 -5.75 -1.99 -18.69
C ILE A 113 -4.83 -3.14 -18.30
N ARG A 114 -3.95 -3.58 -19.20
CA ARG A 114 -2.99 -4.66 -18.93
C ARG A 114 -2.06 -4.30 -17.79
N TYR A 115 -1.60 -3.06 -17.72
CA TYR A 115 -0.78 -2.56 -16.62
C TYR A 115 -1.54 -2.62 -15.30
N ALA A 116 -2.78 -2.10 -15.24
CA ALA A 116 -3.59 -2.13 -14.04
C ALA A 116 -3.91 -3.57 -13.58
N MET A 117 -4.22 -4.48 -14.51
CA MET A 117 -4.40 -5.90 -14.23
C MET A 117 -3.13 -6.53 -13.66
N ALA A 118 -1.97 -6.27 -14.29
CA ALA A 118 -0.69 -6.79 -13.85
C ALA A 118 -0.35 -6.29 -12.42
N ALA A 119 -0.61 -5.01 -12.14
CA ALA A 119 -0.37 -4.44 -10.82
C ALA A 119 -1.23 -5.10 -9.73
N ALA A 120 -2.51 -5.31 -10.00
CA ALA A 120 -3.39 -6.03 -9.09
C ALA A 120 -2.95 -7.50 -8.89
N CYS A 121 -2.62 -8.21 -9.98
CA CYS A 121 -2.12 -9.59 -9.93
C CYS A 121 -0.84 -9.74 -9.11
N ILE A 122 0.17 -8.91 -9.36
CA ILE A 122 1.43 -8.91 -8.61
C ILE A 122 1.16 -8.70 -7.12
N THR A 123 0.27 -7.76 -6.79
CA THR A 123 -0.11 -7.49 -5.39
C THR A 123 -0.83 -8.68 -4.75
N ILE A 124 -1.73 -9.36 -5.47
CA ILE A 124 -2.39 -10.59 -5.02
C ILE A 124 -1.36 -11.69 -4.72
N ILE A 125 -0.39 -11.89 -5.63
CA ILE A 125 0.66 -12.91 -5.46
C ILE A 125 1.51 -12.61 -4.23
N ILE A 126 2.02 -11.37 -4.11
CA ILE A 126 2.89 -10.97 -2.99
C ILE A 126 2.14 -11.05 -1.65
N SER A 127 0.90 -10.54 -1.59
CA SER A 127 0.10 -10.57 -0.36
C SER A 127 -0.30 -11.98 0.03
N SER A 128 -0.71 -12.82 -0.93
CA SER A 128 -0.99 -14.24 -0.68
C SER A 128 0.24 -14.97 -0.17
N PHE A 129 1.41 -14.75 -0.78
CA PHE A 129 2.67 -15.32 -0.30
C PHE A 129 3.00 -14.87 1.13
N ALA A 130 2.88 -13.58 1.43
CA ALA A 130 3.12 -13.06 2.78
C ALA A 130 2.14 -13.65 3.81
N ILE A 131 0.87 -13.82 3.45
CA ILE A 131 -0.15 -14.48 4.29
C ILE A 131 0.24 -15.94 4.53
N LEU A 132 0.60 -16.68 3.47
CA LEU A 132 1.06 -18.06 3.59
C LEU A 132 2.26 -18.17 4.53
N CYS A 133 3.28 -17.31 4.41
CA CYS A 133 4.42 -17.28 5.33
C CYS A 133 4.02 -17.02 6.79
N HIS A 134 2.98 -16.23 7.04
CA HIS A 134 2.47 -15.96 8.39
C HIS A 134 1.62 -17.09 8.98
N PHE A 135 0.89 -17.81 8.13
CA PHE A 135 0.05 -18.95 8.51
C PHE A 135 0.78 -20.29 8.43
N ASP A 136 1.96 -20.34 7.82
CA ASP A 136 2.66 -21.59 7.59
C ASP A 136 2.92 -22.34 8.91
N CYS A 137 2.26 -23.50 9.03
CA CYS A 137 2.40 -24.43 10.14
C CYS A 137 3.50 -25.48 9.90
N THR A 138 4.15 -25.48 8.74
CA THR A 138 5.19 -26.45 8.38
C THR A 138 6.53 -26.17 9.08
N SER A 139 7.49 -27.09 8.94
CA SER A 139 8.83 -27.03 9.54
C SER A 139 9.62 -25.77 9.18
N LEU A 140 9.34 -25.13 8.03
CA LEU A 140 9.99 -23.88 7.60
C LEU A 140 9.74 -22.71 8.57
N ARG A 141 8.65 -22.78 9.34
CA ARG A 141 8.30 -21.82 10.39
C ARG A 141 9.35 -21.70 11.48
N LYS A 142 10.10 -22.76 11.78
CA LYS A 142 11.09 -22.72 12.86
C LYS A 142 12.43 -22.13 12.40
N THR A 143 12.74 -22.17 11.11
CA THR A 143 14.09 -21.86 10.61
C THR A 143 14.13 -20.62 9.72
N LEU A 144 13.27 -20.52 8.71
CA LEU A 144 13.39 -19.54 7.63
C LEU A 144 12.48 -18.34 7.83
N TRP A 145 11.20 -18.56 8.16
CA TRP A 145 10.23 -17.47 8.33
C TRP A 145 10.57 -16.47 9.45
N PRO A 146 11.07 -16.89 10.62
CA PRO A 146 11.47 -15.94 11.66
C PRO A 146 12.66 -15.06 11.24
N LYS A 147 13.51 -15.56 10.32
CA LYS A 147 14.64 -14.79 9.79
C LYS A 147 14.18 -13.72 8.78
N MET A 148 13.14 -14.01 8.00
CA MET A 148 12.63 -13.09 6.97
C MET A 148 11.52 -12.15 7.47
N PHE A 149 10.57 -12.67 8.24
CA PHE A 149 9.34 -12.00 8.70
C PHE A 149 9.28 -11.79 10.24
N GLY A 150 10.41 -11.98 10.92
CA GLY A 150 10.55 -11.65 12.33
C GLY A 150 10.43 -10.15 12.59
N PRO A 151 10.25 -9.73 13.86
CA PRO A 151 10.35 -8.33 14.23
C PRO A 151 11.73 -7.77 13.83
N ASN A 152 11.77 -6.52 13.35
CA ASN A 152 12.99 -5.83 12.90
C ASN A 152 13.74 -6.49 11.73
N LYS A 153 13.11 -7.39 10.97
CA LYS A 153 13.75 -8.00 9.79
C LYS A 153 13.60 -7.11 8.56
N ARG A 154 14.74 -6.83 7.91
CA ARG A 154 14.82 -5.93 6.76
C ARG A 154 14.12 -6.47 5.51
N VAL A 155 14.01 -7.79 5.34
CA VAL A 155 13.42 -8.39 4.14
C VAL A 155 11.95 -8.01 3.99
N GLU A 156 11.15 -8.18 5.05
CA GLU A 156 9.74 -7.77 5.05
C GLU A 156 9.57 -6.26 4.83
N LEU A 157 10.43 -5.45 5.45
CA LEU A 157 10.46 -4.01 5.22
C LEU A 157 10.73 -3.67 3.75
N CYS A 158 11.71 -4.31 3.11
CA CYS A 158 12.01 -4.09 1.69
C CYS A 158 10.81 -4.42 0.80
N ILE A 159 10.10 -5.52 1.09
CA ILE A 159 8.87 -5.90 0.35
C ILE A 159 7.79 -4.83 0.54
N LEU A 160 7.59 -4.32 1.76
CA LEU A 160 6.58 -3.30 2.05
C LEU A 160 6.93 -1.94 1.42
N ILE A 161 8.19 -1.51 1.47
CA ILE A 161 8.65 -0.28 0.80
C ILE A 161 8.47 -0.42 -0.71
N PHE A 162 8.83 -1.56 -1.29
CA PHE A 162 8.60 -1.86 -2.70
C PHE A 162 7.10 -1.73 -3.04
N LEU A 163 6.21 -2.34 -2.26
CA LEU A 163 4.76 -2.26 -2.48
C LEU A 163 4.24 -0.82 -2.38
N VAL A 164 4.73 -0.01 -1.45
CA VAL A 164 4.32 1.40 -1.33
C VAL A 164 4.76 2.19 -2.56
N ILE A 165 6.03 2.09 -2.97
CA ILE A 165 6.53 2.79 -4.16
C ILE A 165 5.79 2.30 -5.41
N PHE A 166 5.59 0.99 -5.52
CA PHE A 166 4.86 0.37 -6.61
C PHE A 166 3.45 0.94 -6.74
N TRP A 167 2.68 1.02 -5.64
CA TRP A 167 1.33 1.56 -5.66
C TRP A 167 1.27 3.08 -5.82
N LEU A 168 2.28 3.83 -5.40
CA LEU A 168 2.39 5.26 -5.71
C LEU A 168 2.49 5.48 -7.23
N VAL A 169 3.34 4.69 -7.90
CA VAL A 169 3.49 4.72 -9.36
C VAL A 169 2.21 4.25 -10.05
N THR A 170 1.61 3.15 -9.58
CA THR A 170 0.35 2.64 -10.16
C THR A 170 -0.80 3.64 -10.04
N ILE A 171 -0.95 4.31 -8.89
CA ILE A 171 -1.97 5.37 -8.74
C ILE A 171 -1.68 6.54 -9.65
N TRP A 172 -0.42 6.96 -9.77
CA TRP A 172 -0.04 8.03 -10.67
C TRP A 172 -0.53 7.74 -12.09
N PHE A 173 -0.28 6.55 -12.63
CA PHE A 173 -0.79 6.19 -13.96
C PHE A 173 -2.30 6.02 -13.99
N ASN A 174 -2.89 5.23 -13.08
CA ASN A 174 -4.31 4.86 -13.16
C ASN A 174 -5.27 6.02 -12.91
N THR A 175 -4.90 6.99 -12.06
CA THR A 175 -5.82 8.02 -11.54
C THR A 175 -5.58 9.41 -12.10
N THR A 176 -4.62 9.58 -13.01
CA THR A 176 -4.50 10.83 -13.78
C THR A 176 -5.72 11.06 -14.66
N ILE A 177 -5.93 12.31 -15.09
CA ILE A 177 -7.04 12.69 -15.98
C ILE A 177 -7.03 11.88 -17.28
N ARG A 178 -5.85 11.49 -17.77
CA ARG A 178 -5.67 10.64 -18.95
C ARG A 178 -5.58 9.15 -18.62
N GLY A 179 -5.50 8.80 -17.35
CA GLY A 179 -5.44 7.42 -16.91
C GLY A 179 -6.80 6.75 -17.05
N ILE A 180 -6.79 5.43 -17.07
CA ILE A 180 -7.97 4.58 -17.18
C ILE A 180 -9.13 5.01 -16.27
N ALA A 181 -8.85 5.37 -15.01
CA ALA A 181 -9.90 5.77 -14.06
C ALA A 181 -10.32 7.25 -14.18
N GLY A 182 -9.60 8.06 -14.95
CA GLY A 182 -9.80 9.50 -15.11
C GLY A 182 -10.69 9.90 -16.28
N GLU A 183 -10.91 9.03 -17.27
CA GLU A 183 -11.69 9.35 -18.49
C GLU A 183 -13.18 9.64 -18.26
N GLY A 184 -13.68 9.61 -17.02
CA GLY A 184 -15.06 10.00 -16.70
C GLY A 184 -16.12 8.97 -17.09
N ASN A 185 -15.72 7.79 -17.59
CA ASN A 185 -16.60 6.68 -18.01
C ASN A 185 -17.23 5.91 -16.82
N GLU A 186 -17.62 6.62 -15.76
CA GLU A 186 -18.22 6.06 -14.53
C GLU A 186 -17.37 4.96 -13.85
N GLN A 187 -16.05 4.97 -14.08
CA GLN A 187 -15.13 3.96 -13.56
C GLN A 187 -14.71 4.22 -12.10
N TYR A 188 -15.63 4.72 -11.27
CA TYR A 188 -15.38 5.12 -9.88
C TYR A 188 -14.83 3.95 -9.02
N ASN A 189 -15.23 2.72 -9.34
CA ASN A 189 -14.76 1.53 -8.66
C ASN A 189 -13.25 1.32 -8.84
N LEU A 190 -12.71 1.59 -10.03
CA LEU A 190 -11.28 1.42 -10.27
C LEU A 190 -10.48 2.48 -9.52
N TYR A 191 -10.92 3.74 -9.60
CA TYR A 191 -10.32 4.85 -8.86
C TYR A 191 -10.26 4.53 -7.36
N PHE A 192 -11.41 4.21 -6.77
CA PHE A 192 -11.52 3.95 -5.32
C PHE A 192 -10.67 2.75 -4.89
N THR A 193 -10.72 1.64 -5.63
CA THR A 193 -9.96 0.44 -5.27
C THR A 193 -8.45 0.62 -5.44
N SER A 194 -7.99 1.42 -6.42
CA SER A 194 -6.56 1.75 -6.54
C SER A 194 -6.07 2.56 -5.34
N TRP A 195 -6.82 3.60 -4.93
CA TRP A 195 -6.54 4.35 -3.69
C TRP A 195 -6.59 3.49 -2.44
N LEU A 196 -7.55 2.58 -2.36
CA LEU A 196 -7.65 1.63 -1.26
C LEU A 196 -6.40 0.73 -1.19
N CYS A 197 -5.89 0.23 -2.31
CA CYS A 197 -4.63 -0.51 -2.34
C CYS A 197 -3.44 0.30 -1.83
N LEU A 198 -3.30 1.57 -2.23
CA LEU A 198 -2.23 2.42 -1.69
C LEU A 198 -2.39 2.65 -0.18
N TRP A 199 -3.60 2.97 0.29
CA TRP A 199 -3.81 3.17 1.73
C TRP A 199 -3.54 1.92 2.55
N THR A 200 -3.89 0.74 2.02
CA THR A 200 -3.65 -0.53 2.69
C THR A 200 -2.18 -0.93 2.69
N THR A 201 -1.38 -0.56 1.68
CA THR A 201 0.08 -0.73 1.74
C THR A 201 0.71 0.18 2.80
N PHE A 202 0.33 1.47 2.87
CA PHE A 202 0.78 2.38 3.93
C PHE A 202 0.39 1.88 5.32
N TRP A 203 -0.85 1.43 5.49
CA TRP A 203 -1.33 0.89 6.75
C TRP A 203 -0.58 -0.38 7.17
N THR A 204 -0.26 -1.26 6.22
CA THR A 204 0.54 -2.47 6.49
C THR A 204 1.97 -2.09 6.88
N LEU A 205 2.57 -1.10 6.21
CA LEU A 205 3.88 -0.55 6.57
C LEU A 205 3.89 0.08 7.97
N GLU A 206 2.85 0.83 8.34
CA GLU A 206 2.71 1.37 9.69
C GLU A 206 2.66 0.27 10.75
N ARG A 207 1.88 -0.79 10.50
CA ARG A 207 1.81 -1.95 11.40
C ARG A 207 3.15 -2.65 11.55
N TRP A 208 3.95 -2.68 10.49
CA TRP A 208 5.32 -3.17 10.55
C TRP A 208 6.19 -2.29 11.46
N PHE A 209 6.17 -0.96 11.30
CA PHE A 209 6.92 -0.05 12.17
C PHE A 209 6.56 -0.20 13.64
N VAL A 210 5.26 -0.25 13.95
CA VAL A 210 4.78 -0.42 15.33
C VAL A 210 5.21 -1.77 15.91
N ALA A 211 5.15 -2.85 15.12
CA ALA A 211 5.58 -4.19 15.57
C ALA A 211 7.10 -4.30 15.78
N SER A 212 7.87 -3.48 15.05
CA SER A 212 9.32 -3.34 15.16
C SER A 212 9.75 -2.44 16.33
N GLY A 213 8.80 -1.87 17.08
CA GLY A 213 9.11 -0.94 18.18
C GLY A 213 9.52 0.47 17.70
N MET A 214 9.34 0.75 16.41
CA MET A 214 9.56 2.09 15.86
C MET A 214 8.34 2.98 16.12
N SER A 215 8.55 4.30 16.13
CA SER A 215 7.47 5.27 16.27
C SER A 215 6.46 5.13 15.12
N SER A 216 5.16 5.13 15.43
CA SER A 216 4.11 5.12 14.40
C SER A 216 4.14 6.40 13.57
N PHE A 217 3.59 6.35 12.35
CA PHE A 217 3.46 7.55 11.51
C PHE A 217 2.64 8.63 12.20
N GLN A 218 1.58 8.26 12.93
CA GLN A 218 0.82 9.20 13.74
C GLN A 218 1.70 9.94 14.76
N LYS A 219 2.53 9.22 15.53
CA LYS A 219 3.45 9.84 16.50
C LYS A 219 4.51 10.72 15.82
N PHE A 220 4.99 10.28 14.66
CA PHE A 220 5.92 11.06 13.85
C PHE A 220 5.30 12.39 13.41
N ILE A 221 4.12 12.35 12.79
CA ILE A 221 3.39 13.54 12.31
C ILE A 221 2.96 14.43 13.48
N SER A 222 2.46 13.87 14.59
CA SER A 222 2.10 14.69 15.76
C SER A 222 3.30 15.36 16.41
N SER A 223 4.51 14.83 16.21
CA SER A 223 5.74 15.46 16.70
C SER A 223 6.27 16.58 15.78
N TRP A 224 5.78 16.69 14.54
CA TRP A 224 6.25 17.72 13.59
C TRP A 224 6.12 19.16 14.07
N PRO A 225 4.98 19.61 14.65
CA PRO A 225 4.86 20.98 15.15
C PRO A 225 5.96 21.35 16.16
N ASN A 226 6.42 20.38 16.95
CA ASN A 226 7.47 20.58 17.94
C ASN A 226 8.89 20.50 17.35
N ARG A 227 9.08 19.78 16.24
CA ARG A 227 10.39 19.61 15.56
C ARG A 227 10.66 20.69 14.50
N CYS A 228 9.62 21.27 13.91
CA CYS A 228 9.72 22.24 12.82
C CYS A 228 9.38 23.68 13.25
N LYS A 229 9.66 24.06 14.51
CA LYS A 229 9.48 25.46 14.97
C LYS A 229 10.20 26.48 14.08
N LEU A 230 11.31 26.08 13.43
CA LEU A 230 12.11 26.96 12.58
C LEU A 230 11.47 27.26 11.20
N TRP A 231 10.65 26.35 10.65
CA TRP A 231 10.09 26.50 9.30
C TRP A 231 8.95 27.53 9.23
N LEU A 232 8.23 27.73 10.33
CA LEU A 232 7.18 28.73 10.48
C LEU A 232 7.74 30.16 10.69
N ILE A 233 9.03 30.30 11.01
CA ILE A 233 9.69 31.60 11.20
C ILE A 233 10.32 32.10 9.89
N THR A 234 10.52 31.21 8.91
CA THR A 234 11.15 31.53 7.61
C THR A 234 10.17 31.84 6.48
N LEU A 235 8.87 31.96 6.76
CA LEU A 235 7.79 32.28 5.82
C LEU A 235 7.17 33.62 6.17
#